data_AF-A0A3P7NZX5-F1
#
_entry.id   AF-A0A3P7NZX5-F1
#
_cell.length_a   1.000
_cell.length_b   1.000
_cell.length_c   1.000
_cell.angle_alpha   90.00
_cell.angle_beta   90.00
_cell.angle_gamma   90.00
#
_symmetry.space_group_name_H-M   'P 1'
#
loop_
_entity.id
_entity.type
_entity.pdbx_description
1 polymer ?
#
loop_
_entity_poly.entity_id
_entity_poly.type
_entity_poly.pdbx_seq_one_letter_code
_entity_poly.pdbx_strand_id
1 'polypeptide(L)'
;MKSLNRQRIPESFLLNPYDFIVDMSDVAVTKLQAEALSLGLKICVPRRKIDPTDIEAKFEDLQYQLSDLKPTSKESAGWLKADITYQYRKIPVIQRPLLTKQPLTALNDLRKATNIVISRPDKGSGVVTLNKDDYGRKMQAILNEPSKFSSETHGKEETKVLEDLIGKRRLNRYSKNG
;
A
#
# COMPACT_ATOMS: atom_id res chain seq x y z
N MET A 1 3.10 37.63 -9.51
CA MET A 1 3.01 36.21 -9.09
C MET A 1 4.39 35.71 -8.71
N LYS A 2 4.63 35.38 -7.44
CA LYS A 2 5.92 34.82 -6.99
C LYS A 2 5.96 33.34 -7.38
N SER A 3 6.89 32.96 -8.24
CA SER A 3 7.17 31.56 -8.57
C SER A 3 7.61 30.84 -7.30
N LEU A 4 6.93 29.76 -6.93
CA LEU A 4 7.37 28.88 -5.85
C LEU A 4 8.70 28.25 -6.29
N ASN A 5 9.79 28.73 -5.69
CA ASN A 5 11.12 28.15 -5.88
C ASN A 5 11.04 26.64 -5.68
N ARG A 6 11.41 25.90 -6.72
CA ARG A 6 11.48 24.43 -6.73
C ARG A 6 12.56 24.01 -5.74
N GLN A 7 12.17 23.80 -4.47
CA GLN A 7 13.08 23.27 -3.47
C GLN A 7 13.61 21.92 -3.96
N ARG A 8 14.95 21.80 -4.04
CA ARG A 8 15.62 20.51 -4.25
C ARG A 8 15.35 19.68 -3.01
N ILE A 9 14.64 18.57 -3.20
CA ILE A 9 14.47 17.56 -2.16
C ILE A 9 15.86 16.94 -1.94
N PRO A 10 16.34 16.78 -0.71
CA PRO A 10 17.62 16.12 -0.44
C PRO A 10 17.64 14.73 -1.06
N GLU A 11 18.76 14.37 -1.68
CA GLU A 11 18.97 13.06 -2.33
C GLU A 11 19.13 11.91 -1.33
N SER A 12 19.20 12.21 -0.02
CA SER A 12 19.37 11.26 1.06
C SER A 12 18.22 11.30 2.05
N PHE A 13 17.87 10.13 2.61
CA PHE A 13 16.96 10.03 3.75
C PHE A 13 17.48 10.88 4.92
N LEU A 14 16.59 11.67 5.54
CA LEU A 14 16.93 12.58 6.64
C LEU A 14 17.20 11.85 7.96
N LEU A 15 16.87 10.55 8.04
CA LEU A 15 16.96 9.69 9.20
C LEU A 15 17.72 8.41 8.82
N ASN A 16 18.39 7.81 9.81
CA ASN A 16 19.05 6.53 9.62
C ASN A 16 17.98 5.43 9.41
N PRO A 17 17.93 4.75 8.25
CA PRO A 17 16.87 3.78 7.97
C PRO A 17 16.89 2.56 8.89
N TYR A 18 18.05 2.25 9.46
CA TYR A 18 18.22 1.11 10.37
C TYR A 18 17.53 1.31 11.73
N ASP A 19 17.25 2.55 12.15
CA ASP A 19 16.57 2.82 13.42
C ASP A 19 15.13 2.29 13.44
N PHE A 20 14.55 2.07 12.25
CA PHE A 20 13.20 1.57 12.07
C PHE A 20 13.14 0.08 11.77
N ILE A 21 14.28 -0.60 11.74
CA ILE A 21 14.39 -2.01 11.34
C ILE A 21 15.00 -2.82 12.46
N VAL A 22 14.25 -3.80 12.93
CA VAL A 22 14.72 -4.80 13.88
C VAL A 22 15.03 -6.06 13.10
N ASP A 23 16.30 -6.26 12.77
CA ASP A 23 16.75 -7.44 12.06
C ASP A 23 17.08 -8.57 13.02
N MET A 24 16.33 -9.67 12.88
CA MET A 24 16.51 -10.93 13.60
C MET A 24 16.64 -12.10 12.60
N SER A 25 16.99 -11.80 11.35
CA SER A 25 17.23 -12.80 10.30
C SER A 25 18.72 -12.96 10.03
N ASP A 26 19.10 -14.07 9.40
CA ASP A 26 20.49 -14.30 8.99
C ASP A 26 20.84 -13.57 7.68
N VAL A 27 19.85 -12.94 7.04
CA VAL A 27 20.03 -12.24 5.77
C VAL A 27 20.20 -10.74 6.03
N ALA A 28 21.40 -10.24 5.81
CA ALA A 28 21.69 -8.82 5.97
C ALA A 28 20.82 -7.96 5.04
N VAL A 29 20.04 -7.06 5.65
CA VAL A 29 19.24 -6.07 4.92
C VAL A 29 20.15 -5.06 4.23
N THR A 30 20.10 -5.01 2.91
CA THR A 30 20.88 -4.03 2.12
C THR A 30 20.39 -2.60 2.38
N LYS A 31 21.24 -1.60 2.16
CA LYS A 31 20.89 -0.18 2.35
C LYS A 31 19.61 0.23 1.61
N LEU A 32 19.44 -0.20 0.36
CA LEU A 32 18.25 0.11 -0.45
C LEU A 32 16.99 -0.56 0.09
N GLN A 33 17.11 -1.78 0.63
CA GLN A 33 15.99 -2.44 1.31
C GLN A 33 15.66 -1.71 2.62
N ALA A 34 16.68 -1.30 3.37
CA ALA A 34 16.50 -0.60 4.62
C ALA A 34 15.76 0.74 4.42
N GLU A 35 16.20 1.54 3.45
CA GLU A 35 15.54 2.79 3.06
C GLU A 35 14.08 2.58 2.63
N ALA A 36 13.79 1.49 1.93
CA ALA A 36 12.45 1.19 1.48
C ALA A 36 11.54 0.72 2.63
N LEU A 37 12.09 -0.09 3.55
CA LEU A 37 11.37 -0.62 4.72
C LEU A 37 11.16 0.44 5.80
N SER A 38 12.08 1.41 5.95
CA SER A 38 11.98 2.49 6.93
C SER A 38 10.82 3.45 6.66
N LEU A 39 10.29 3.48 5.43
CA LEU A 39 9.06 4.20 5.12
C LEU A 39 7.82 3.56 5.77
N GLY A 40 7.93 2.29 6.17
CA GLY A 40 6.90 1.53 6.88
C GLY A 40 6.01 0.67 5.98
N LEU A 41 5.37 -0.34 6.57
CA LEU A 41 4.53 -1.32 5.86
C LEU A 41 3.15 -0.80 5.44
N LYS A 42 2.86 0.49 5.64
CA LYS A 42 1.60 1.15 5.23
C LYS A 42 1.80 2.10 4.05
N ILE A 43 3.01 2.13 3.47
CA ILE A 43 3.30 3.05 2.38
C ILE A 43 2.46 2.70 1.15
N CYS A 44 1.87 3.72 0.54
CA CYS A 44 1.20 3.61 -0.73
C CYS A 44 2.06 4.32 -1.78
N VAL A 45 2.53 3.58 -2.78
CA VAL A 45 3.21 4.17 -3.93
C VAL A 45 2.13 4.54 -4.96
N PRO A 46 1.93 5.82 -5.25
CA PRO A 46 0.87 6.24 -6.15
C PRO A 46 1.15 5.72 -7.58
N ARG A 47 0.08 5.41 -8.33
CA ARG A 47 0.18 4.75 -9.64
C ARG A 47 0.81 5.68 -10.67
N ARG A 48 1.95 5.27 -11.24
CA ARG A 48 2.68 6.07 -12.27
C ARG A 48 1.85 6.40 -13.51
N LYS A 49 0.92 5.51 -13.89
CA LYS A 49 -0.03 5.74 -14.97
C LYS A 49 -1.42 5.77 -14.36
N ILE A 50 -2.11 6.88 -14.54
CA ILE A 50 -3.51 7.02 -14.14
C ILE A 50 -4.37 6.41 -15.25
N ASP A 51 -5.36 5.63 -14.86
CA ASP A 51 -6.35 5.09 -15.80
C ASP A 51 -7.20 6.26 -16.31
N PRO A 52 -7.32 6.46 -17.64
CA PRO A 52 -8.20 7.49 -18.19
C PRO A 52 -9.61 7.48 -17.58
N THR A 53 -10.15 6.28 -17.31
CA THR A 53 -11.47 6.08 -16.68
C THR A 53 -11.53 6.71 -15.29
N ASP A 54 -10.48 6.57 -14.47
CA ASP A 54 -10.41 7.18 -13.14
C ASP A 54 -10.42 8.71 -13.23
N ILE A 55 -9.83 9.28 -14.29
CA ILE A 55 -9.79 10.72 -14.48
C ILE A 55 -11.16 11.24 -14.94
N GLU A 56 -11.83 10.53 -15.85
CA GLU A 56 -13.19 10.84 -16.29
C GLU A 56 -14.19 10.77 -15.14
N ALA A 57 -14.15 9.69 -14.34
CA ALA A 57 -15.01 9.54 -13.17
C ALA A 57 -14.80 10.68 -12.15
N LYS A 58 -13.54 11.10 -11.92
CA LYS A 58 -13.26 12.26 -11.05
C LYS A 58 -13.74 13.58 -11.64
N PHE A 59 -13.76 13.72 -12.95
CA PHE A 59 -14.30 14.89 -13.61
C PHE A 59 -15.82 14.94 -13.51
N GLU A 60 -16.50 13.81 -13.65
CA GLU A 60 -17.94 13.69 -13.40
C GLU A 60 -18.30 14.01 -11.95
N ASP A 61 -17.53 13.48 -10.99
CA ASP A 61 -17.69 13.80 -9.56
C ASP A 61 -17.50 15.30 -9.28
N LEU A 62 -16.49 15.93 -9.87
CA LEU A 62 -16.30 17.38 -9.77
C LEU A 62 -17.49 18.14 -10.36
N GLN A 63 -17.97 17.74 -11.54
CA GLN A 63 -19.13 18.35 -12.17
C GLN A 63 -20.39 18.19 -11.32
N TYR A 64 -20.56 17.05 -10.66
CA TYR A 64 -21.63 16.79 -9.71
C TYR A 64 -21.51 17.71 -8.47
N GLN A 65 -20.32 17.83 -7.87
CA GLN A 65 -20.08 18.72 -6.73
C GLN A 65 -20.34 20.20 -7.06
N LEU A 66 -20.06 20.61 -8.30
CA LEU A 66 -20.31 21.97 -8.78
C LEU A 66 -21.79 22.21 -9.12
N SER A 67 -22.62 21.16 -9.20
CA SER A 67 -24.03 21.29 -9.62
C SER A 67 -24.92 21.99 -8.57
N ASP A 68 -24.54 21.91 -7.30
CA ASP A 68 -25.22 22.61 -6.20
C ASP A 68 -24.93 24.12 -6.15
N LEU A 69 -23.90 24.58 -6.87
CA LEU A 69 -23.49 25.98 -6.86
C LEU A 69 -24.30 26.80 -7.86
N LYS A 70 -24.81 27.96 -7.41
CA LYS A 70 -25.45 28.93 -8.30
C LYS A 70 -24.40 29.80 -8.98
N PRO A 71 -24.32 29.80 -10.32
CA PRO A 71 -23.34 30.61 -11.02
C PRO A 71 -23.68 32.10 -10.92
N THR A 72 -22.65 32.93 -10.74
CA THR A 72 -22.77 34.40 -10.71
C THR A 72 -23.26 34.95 -12.05
N SER A 73 -22.83 34.35 -13.17
CA SER A 73 -23.40 34.57 -14.49
C SER A 73 -23.30 33.31 -15.36
N LYS A 74 -24.10 33.23 -16.43
CA LYS A 74 -24.05 32.11 -17.38
C LYS A 74 -22.69 32.06 -18.11
N GLU A 75 -22.09 33.22 -18.38
CA GLU A 75 -20.78 33.32 -19.02
C GLU A 75 -19.65 32.86 -18.10
N SER A 76 -19.67 33.21 -16.81
CA SER A 76 -18.64 32.78 -15.87
C SER A 76 -18.63 31.27 -15.68
N ALA A 77 -19.83 30.64 -15.69
CA ALA A 77 -19.96 29.18 -15.66
C ALA A 77 -19.39 28.51 -16.91
N GLY A 78 -19.67 29.09 -18.09
CA GLY A 78 -19.12 28.62 -19.36
C GLY A 78 -17.59 28.72 -19.39
N TRP A 79 -17.03 29.83 -18.91
CA TRP A 79 -15.59 30.05 -18.80
C TRP A 79 -14.92 29.05 -17.87
N LEU A 80 -15.47 28.83 -16.68
CA LEU A 80 -14.93 27.85 -15.72
C LEU A 80 -14.92 26.44 -16.33
N LYS A 81 -16.01 26.03 -16.99
CA LYS A 81 -16.08 24.73 -17.66
C LYS A 81 -15.04 24.60 -18.76
N ALA A 82 -14.87 25.62 -19.58
CA ALA A 82 -13.88 25.65 -20.66
C ALA A 82 -12.45 25.59 -20.12
N ASP A 83 -12.15 26.35 -19.07
CA ASP A 83 -10.83 26.39 -18.44
C ASP A 83 -10.47 25.03 -17.81
N ILE A 84 -11.34 24.46 -16.98
CA ILE A 84 -11.09 23.15 -16.36
C ILE A 84 -10.90 22.06 -17.43
N THR A 85 -11.75 22.05 -18.47
CA THR A 85 -11.62 21.08 -19.59
C THR A 85 -10.31 21.24 -20.36
N TYR A 86 -9.86 22.49 -20.55
CA TYR A 86 -8.60 22.78 -21.22
C TYR A 86 -7.40 22.34 -20.38
N GLN A 87 -7.40 22.64 -19.08
CA GLN A 87 -6.34 22.20 -18.17
C GLN A 87 -6.26 20.68 -18.09
N TYR A 88 -7.42 19.99 -18.07
CA TYR A 88 -7.52 18.54 -18.12
C TYR A 88 -6.82 17.94 -19.36
N ARG A 89 -7.00 18.55 -20.54
CA ARG A 89 -6.41 18.06 -21.80
C ARG A 89 -4.92 18.37 -21.93
N LYS A 90 -4.46 19.51 -21.39
CA LYS A 90 -3.09 19.98 -21.61
C LYS A 90 -2.10 19.60 -20.53
N ILE A 91 -2.52 19.43 -19.27
CA ILE A 91 -1.58 19.18 -18.19
C ILE A 91 -1.29 17.67 -18.11
N PRO A 92 -0.07 17.22 -18.43
CA PRO A 92 0.29 15.83 -18.21
C PRO A 92 0.23 15.54 -16.71
N VAL A 93 -0.46 14.48 -16.31
CA VAL A 93 -0.50 14.10 -14.90
C VAL A 93 0.83 13.43 -14.53
N ILE A 94 1.80 14.24 -14.12
CA ILE A 94 3.12 13.78 -13.69
C ILE A 94 3.05 13.48 -12.20
N GLN A 95 2.78 12.23 -11.84
CA GLN A 95 2.95 11.78 -10.47
C GLN A 95 4.44 11.56 -10.18
N ARG A 96 4.98 12.29 -9.20
CA ARG A 96 6.34 12.03 -8.72
C ARG A 96 6.33 10.78 -7.85
N PRO A 97 7.16 9.77 -8.16
CA PRO A 97 7.16 8.55 -7.37
C PRO A 97 7.84 8.83 -6.03
N LEU A 98 7.21 8.38 -4.95
CA LEU A 98 7.74 8.45 -3.59
C LEU A 98 9.00 7.57 -3.42
N LEU A 99 9.08 6.51 -4.23
CA LEU A 99 10.23 5.61 -4.33
C LEU A 99 10.80 5.57 -5.74
N THR A 100 12.13 5.67 -5.85
CA THR A 100 12.84 5.43 -7.11
C THR A 100 12.73 3.96 -7.53
N LYS A 101 13.11 3.63 -8.78
CA LYS A 101 13.02 2.26 -9.30
C LYS A 101 13.87 1.27 -8.48
N GLN A 102 15.01 1.71 -7.95
CA GLN A 102 15.99 0.87 -7.24
C GLN A 102 15.49 0.33 -5.88
N PRO A 103 14.96 1.16 -4.94
CA PRO A 103 14.32 0.65 -3.72
C PRO A 103 13.12 -0.27 -4.02
N LEU A 104 12.35 0.03 -5.07
CA LEU A 104 11.23 -0.82 -5.49
C LEU A 104 11.68 -2.19 -5.99
N THR A 105 12.76 -2.27 -6.76
CA THR A 105 13.33 -3.56 -7.16
C THR A 105 13.88 -4.30 -5.96
N ALA A 106 14.58 -3.61 -5.05
CA ALA A 106 15.12 -4.20 -3.84
C ALA A 106 14.02 -4.79 -2.93
N LEU A 107 12.87 -4.12 -2.80
CA LEU A 107 11.67 -4.66 -2.12
C LEU A 107 11.08 -5.87 -2.85
N ASN A 108 11.04 -5.85 -4.18
CA ASN A 108 10.54 -7.00 -4.95
C ASN A 108 11.44 -8.22 -4.80
N ASP A 109 12.75 -8.03 -4.72
CA ASP A 109 13.71 -9.11 -4.50
C ASP A 109 13.60 -9.64 -3.06
N LEU A 110 13.46 -8.75 -2.08
CA LEU A 110 13.19 -9.15 -0.70
C LEU A 110 11.87 -9.93 -0.57
N ARG A 111 10.83 -9.54 -1.33
CA ARG A 111 9.54 -10.27 -1.37
C ARG A 111 9.68 -11.67 -1.98
N LYS A 112 10.61 -11.87 -2.93
CA LYS A 112 10.85 -13.17 -3.55
C LYS A 112 11.66 -14.10 -2.64
N ALA A 113 12.38 -13.56 -1.67
CA ALA A 113 13.12 -14.36 -0.69
C ALA A 113 12.14 -15.19 0.16
N THR A 114 12.17 -16.51 0.00
CA THR A 114 11.23 -17.42 0.68
C THR A 114 11.65 -17.77 2.10
N ASN A 115 12.86 -17.39 2.51
CA ASN A 115 13.48 -17.71 3.79
C ASN A 115 13.27 -16.62 4.86
N ILE A 116 12.67 -15.48 4.52
CA ILE A 116 12.48 -14.34 5.44
C ILE A 116 10.99 -14.08 5.64
N VAL A 117 10.63 -13.71 6.87
CA VAL A 117 9.33 -13.17 7.23
C VAL A 117 9.51 -11.71 7.61
N ILE A 118 8.70 -10.85 7.00
CA ILE A 118 8.64 -9.42 7.32
C ILE A 118 7.34 -9.17 8.09
N SER A 119 7.44 -8.66 9.31
CA SER A 119 6.28 -8.39 10.17
C SER A 119 6.31 -6.99 10.76
N ARG A 120 5.15 -6.56 11.28
CA ARG A 120 5.04 -5.32 12.05
C ARG A 120 5.49 -5.60 13.48
N PRO A 121 6.24 -4.68 14.12
CA PRO A 121 6.49 -4.74 15.54
C PRO A 121 5.19 -4.53 16.31
N ASP A 122 5.14 -5.05 17.54
CA ASP A 122 4.01 -4.87 18.46
C ASP A 122 3.78 -3.39 18.81
N LYS A 123 4.87 -2.61 18.88
CA LYS A 123 4.85 -1.17 19.17
C LYS A 123 5.66 -0.39 18.13
N GLY A 124 5.13 0.76 17.73
CA GLY A 124 5.78 1.66 16.79
C GLY A 124 5.49 1.36 15.30
N SER A 125 6.18 2.09 14.43
CA SER A 125 5.99 2.03 12.96
C SER A 125 7.15 1.37 12.21
N GLY A 126 7.97 0.60 12.93
CA GLY A 126 9.12 -0.10 12.35
C GLY A 126 8.75 -1.37 11.58
N VAL A 127 9.79 -2.14 11.25
CA VAL A 127 9.70 -3.42 10.57
C VAL A 127 10.57 -4.43 11.29
N VAL A 128 10.08 -5.66 11.45
CA VAL A 128 10.85 -6.78 11.99
C VAL A 128 11.11 -7.79 10.86
N THR A 129 12.37 -8.18 10.69
CA THR A 129 12.78 -9.24 9.75
C THR A 129 13.23 -10.47 10.54
N LEU A 130 12.73 -11.64 10.17
CA LEU A 130 12.98 -12.91 10.86
C LEU A 130 13.23 -14.02 9.86
N ASN A 131 14.03 -15.01 10.22
CA ASN A 131 14.06 -16.25 9.45
C ASN A 131 12.70 -16.95 9.52
N LYS A 132 12.22 -17.43 8.37
CA LYS A 132 10.91 -18.07 8.26
C LYS A 132 10.80 -19.34 9.10
N ASP A 133 11.85 -20.16 9.10
CA ASP A 133 11.88 -21.40 9.85
C ASP A 133 11.91 -21.14 11.36
N ASP A 134 12.65 -20.13 11.81
CA ASP A 134 12.67 -19.72 13.22
C ASP A 134 11.34 -19.16 13.66
N TYR A 135 10.72 -18.32 12.83
CA TYR A 135 9.37 -17.81 13.07
C TYR A 135 8.37 -18.95 13.21
N GLY A 136 8.39 -19.91 12.27
CA GLY A 136 7.53 -21.09 12.30
C GLY A 136 7.73 -21.93 13.56
N ARG A 137 8.98 -22.23 13.91
CA ARG A 137 9.32 -22.98 15.14
C ARG A 137 8.86 -22.27 16.40
N LYS A 138 9.13 -20.96 16.54
CA LYS A 138 8.71 -20.17 17.70
C LYS A 138 7.19 -20.09 17.80
N MET A 139 6.50 -19.90 16.68
CA MET A 139 5.04 -19.86 16.66
C MET A 139 4.44 -21.19 17.12
N GLN A 140 4.95 -22.31 16.60
CA GLN A 140 4.50 -23.64 17.02
C GLN A 140 4.81 -23.90 18.50
N ALA A 141 5.98 -23.49 19.00
CA ALA A 141 6.31 -23.63 20.41
C ALA A 141 5.35 -22.85 21.31
N ILE A 142 4.98 -21.62 20.92
CA ILE A 142 3.98 -20.82 21.64
C ILE A 142 2.61 -21.51 21.61
N LEU A 143 2.14 -21.94 20.44
CA LEU A 143 0.81 -22.55 20.29
C LEU A 143 0.68 -23.91 20.99
N ASN A 144 1.78 -24.65 21.12
CA ASN A 144 1.82 -25.94 21.81
C ASN A 144 2.02 -25.81 23.32
N GLU A 145 2.07 -24.59 23.87
CA GLU A 145 2.25 -24.36 25.31
C GLU A 145 0.92 -24.59 26.06
N PRO A 146 0.77 -25.72 26.81
CA PRO A 146 -0.52 -26.12 27.37
C PRO A 146 -0.98 -25.23 28.53
N SER A 147 -0.07 -24.43 29.11
CA SER A 147 -0.39 -23.46 30.17
C SER A 147 -1.10 -22.21 29.62
N LYS A 148 -0.95 -21.92 28.32
CA LYS A 148 -1.50 -20.72 27.66
C LYS A 148 -2.58 -21.05 26.64
N PHE A 149 -2.44 -22.18 25.95
CA PHE A 149 -3.35 -22.60 24.89
C PHE A 149 -3.85 -24.01 25.16
N SER A 150 -5.16 -24.22 25.04
CA SER A 150 -5.79 -25.54 25.05
C SER A 150 -6.24 -25.90 23.65
N SER A 151 -6.06 -27.16 23.26
CA SER A 151 -6.54 -27.67 21.99
C SER A 151 -8.08 -27.80 22.03
N GLU A 152 -8.79 -27.02 21.23
CA GLU A 152 -10.23 -27.18 21.06
C GLU A 152 -10.56 -28.53 20.39
N THR A 153 -11.30 -29.36 21.11
CA THR A 153 -11.78 -30.67 20.63
C THR A 153 -13.14 -30.60 19.93
N HIS A 154 -13.94 -29.54 20.16
CA HIS A 154 -15.34 -29.46 19.73
C HIS A 154 -15.63 -28.58 18.49
N GLY A 155 -14.66 -27.80 17.96
CA GLY A 155 -14.91 -26.80 16.90
C GLY A 155 -14.51 -27.17 15.46
N LYS A 156 -13.96 -28.38 15.22
CA LYS A 156 -13.38 -28.75 13.91
C LYS A 156 -14.43 -28.98 12.81
N GLU A 157 -15.67 -29.32 13.15
CA GLU A 157 -16.74 -29.49 12.15
C GLU A 157 -17.31 -28.14 11.71
N GLU A 158 -17.59 -27.23 12.64
CA GLU A 158 -18.18 -25.92 12.33
C GLU A 158 -17.23 -25.04 11.52
N THR A 159 -15.93 -25.08 11.82
CA THR A 159 -14.90 -24.33 11.09
C THR A 159 -14.69 -24.86 9.67
N LYS A 160 -14.69 -26.18 9.45
CA LYS A 160 -14.67 -26.77 8.10
C LYS A 160 -15.88 -26.39 7.26
N VAL A 161 -17.06 -26.40 7.86
CA VAL A 161 -18.30 -25.98 7.17
C VAL A 161 -18.21 -24.50 6.77
N LEU A 162 -17.67 -23.64 7.64
CA LEU A 162 -17.48 -22.22 7.34
C LEU A 162 -16.42 -21.99 6.26
N GLU A 163 -15.31 -22.72 6.30
CA GLU A 163 -14.24 -22.66 5.29
C GLU A 163 -14.73 -23.11 3.91
N ASP A 164 -15.48 -24.20 3.84
CA ASP A 164 -16.12 -24.68 2.61
C ASP A 164 -17.14 -23.69 2.06
N LEU A 165 -17.92 -23.05 2.95
CA LEU A 165 -18.89 -22.02 2.58
C LEU A 165 -18.18 -20.79 1.98
N ILE A 166 -17.08 -20.36 2.59
CA ILE A 166 -16.28 -19.23 2.11
C ILE A 166 -15.60 -19.58 0.77
N GLY A 167 -15.06 -20.80 0.64
CA GLY A 167 -14.47 -21.31 -0.59
C GLY A 167 -15.45 -21.33 -1.76
N LYS A 168 -16.65 -21.88 -1.55
CA LYS A 168 -17.74 -21.90 -2.54
C LYS A 168 -18.21 -20.49 -2.93
N ARG A 169 -18.30 -19.56 -1.97
CA ARG A 169 -18.65 -18.14 -2.25
C ARG A 169 -17.56 -17.40 -3.03
N ARG A 170 -16.28 -17.77 -2.89
CA ARG A 170 -15.20 -17.22 -3.71
C ARG A 170 -15.29 -17.72 -5.14
N LEU A 171 -15.44 -19.04 -5.35
CA LEU A 171 -15.56 -19.65 -6.68
C LEU A 171 -16.78 -19.12 -7.45
N ASN A 172 -17.93 -19.00 -6.79
CA ASN A 172 -19.14 -18.44 -7.42
C ASN A 172 -19.03 -16.96 -7.81
N ARG A 173 -18.17 -16.17 -7.14
CA ARG A 173 -17.88 -14.80 -7.57
C ARG A 173 -16.98 -14.73 -8.79
N TYR A 174 -16.08 -15.70 -8.97
CA TYR A 174 -15.27 -15.80 -10.20
C TYR A 174 -16.10 -16.28 -11.40
N SER A 175 -17.09 -17.15 -11.18
CA SER A 175 -17.95 -17.65 -12.25
C SER A 175 -19.04 -16.67 -12.71
N LYS A 176 -19.32 -15.60 -11.95
CA LYS A 176 -20.31 -14.56 -12.32
C LYS A 176 -19.71 -13.31 -12.97
N ASN A 177 -18.37 -13.24 -13.05
CA ASN A 177 -17.63 -12.10 -13.59
C ASN A 177 -16.82 -12.46 -14.86
N GLY A 178 -17.10 -13.59 -15.50
CA GLY A 178 -16.62 -13.96 -16.84
C GLY A 178 -17.81 -14.05 -17.78
#